data_AF-A0A146KVC8-F1
#
_entry.id   AF-A0A146KVC8-F1
#
_cell.length_a   1.000
_cell.length_b   1.000
_cell.length_c   1.000
_cell.angle_alpha   90.00
_cell.angle_beta   90.00
_cell.angle_gamma   90.00
#
_symmetry.space_group_name_H-M   'P 1'
#
loop_
_entity.id
_entity.type
_entity.pdbx_description
1 polymer ?
#
loop_
_entity_poly.entity_id
_entity_poly.type
_entity_poly.pdbx_seq_one_letter_code
_entity_poly.pdbx_strand_id
1 'polypeptide(L)'
;MSAQNITLLRRLNVLRRVLTHRNCGDLRISYCTAPDKGETAVDIGGVRKVLIPPKVKEYVPIDFLPIECDQETLHQLRWMLQKDLLAQDMFLMGRPGPLKRRLAMQFLELTQREMEFVSLSRDTTEADLKQRREIVSSTAKYIDQG
;
A
#
# COMPACT_ATOMS: atom_id res chain seq x y z
N MET A 1 -18.25 -33.48 40.28
CA MET A 1 -17.83 -32.97 38.96
C MET A 1 -16.36 -32.57 39.05
N SER A 2 -15.47 -33.26 38.32
CA SER A 2 -14.02 -33.20 38.58
C SER A 2 -13.39 -31.86 38.13
N ALA A 3 -12.44 -31.36 38.93
CA ALA A 3 -11.74 -30.09 38.69
C ALA A 3 -11.01 -30.04 37.32
N GLN A 4 -10.72 -31.18 36.71
CA GLN A 4 -10.11 -31.30 35.38
C GLN A 4 -11.01 -30.74 34.27
N ASN A 5 -12.33 -30.92 34.37
CA ASN A 5 -13.28 -30.40 33.37
C ASN A 5 -13.38 -28.87 33.40
N ILE A 6 -13.23 -28.25 34.58
CA ILE A 6 -13.30 -26.79 34.73
C ILE A 6 -12.10 -26.11 34.06
N THR A 7 -10.91 -26.69 34.18
CA THR A 7 -9.69 -26.16 33.56
C THR A 7 -9.70 -26.32 32.03
N LEU A 8 -10.20 -27.46 31.53
CA LEU A 8 -10.38 -27.66 30.08
C LEU A 8 -11.41 -26.68 29.50
N LEU A 9 -12.53 -26.45 30.19
CA LEU A 9 -13.53 -25.47 29.77
C LEU A 9 -12.97 -24.05 29.74
N ARG A 10 -12.11 -23.69 30.71
CA ARG A 10 -11.42 -22.39 30.70
C ARG A 10 -10.46 -22.26 29.52
N ARG A 11 -9.67 -23.31 29.21
CA ARG A 11 -8.77 -23.32 28.05
C ARG A 11 -9.54 -23.23 26.73
N LEU A 12 -10.64 -23.98 26.59
CA LEU A 12 -11.52 -23.93 25.42
C LEU A 12 -12.16 -22.55 25.25
N ASN A 13 -12.56 -21.89 26.33
CA ASN A 13 -13.12 -20.53 26.26
C ASN A 13 -12.06 -19.49 25.88
N VAL A 14 -10.81 -19.62 26.35
CA VAL A 14 -9.70 -18.76 25.91
C VAL A 14 -9.38 -19.00 24.44
N LEU A 15 -9.31 -20.25 24.00
CA LEU A 15 -9.04 -20.62 22.60
C LEU A 15 -10.17 -20.15 21.68
N ARG A 16 -11.43 -20.36 22.09
CA ARG A 16 -12.61 -19.80 21.42
C ARG A 16 -12.53 -18.28 21.36
N ARG A 17 -12.17 -17.59 22.45
CA ARG A 17 -12.02 -16.13 22.47
C ARG A 17 -10.93 -15.63 21.54
N VAL A 18 -9.79 -16.33 21.45
CA VAL A 18 -8.68 -16.01 20.53
C VAL A 18 -9.09 -16.24 19.07
N LEU A 19 -9.86 -17.30 18.79
CA LEU A 19 -10.37 -17.58 17.45
C LEU A 19 -11.51 -16.64 17.06
N THR A 20 -12.41 -16.28 17.98
CA THR A 20 -13.54 -15.38 17.72
C THR A 20 -13.16 -13.90 17.72
N HIS A 21 -12.03 -13.50 18.32
CA HIS A 21 -11.52 -12.13 18.18
C HIS A 21 -10.87 -11.85 16.81
N ARG A 22 -10.86 -12.83 15.90
CA ARG A 22 -10.66 -12.57 14.47
C ARG A 22 -11.96 -12.02 13.86
N ASN A 23 -12.47 -10.89 14.36
CA ASN A 23 -13.30 -10.01 13.55
C ASN A 23 -12.39 -9.25 12.57
N CYS A 24 -11.66 -10.00 11.75
CA CYS A 24 -11.17 -9.47 10.49
C CYS A 24 -12.32 -9.74 9.54
N GLY A 25 -13.28 -8.81 9.44
CA GLY A 25 -14.22 -8.89 8.34
C GLY A 25 -13.40 -8.96 7.06
N ASP A 26 -13.72 -9.91 6.18
CA ASP A 26 -12.95 -10.10 4.95
C ASP A 26 -12.87 -8.76 4.22
N LEU A 27 -11.67 -8.18 4.20
CA LEU A 27 -11.41 -6.97 3.47
C LEU A 27 -11.54 -7.32 1.99
N ARG A 28 -12.13 -6.38 1.24
CA ARG A 28 -12.27 -6.47 -0.22
C ARG A 28 -12.01 -5.11 -0.81
N ILE A 29 -11.38 -5.11 -1.97
CA ILE A 29 -11.19 -3.90 -2.77
C ILE A 29 -12.47 -3.70 -3.57
N SER A 30 -13.09 -2.52 -3.44
CA SER A 30 -14.27 -2.14 -4.20
C SER A 30 -14.00 -0.87 -4.98
N TYR A 31 -14.37 -0.85 -6.26
CA TYR A 31 -14.38 0.36 -7.08
C TYR A 31 -15.81 0.90 -7.14
N CYS A 32 -15.97 2.19 -6.88
CA CYS A 32 -17.26 2.87 -6.96
C CYS A 32 -17.14 4.08 -7.88
N THR A 33 -17.88 4.06 -8.98
CA THR A 33 -17.97 5.18 -9.92
C THR A 33 -19.21 6.00 -9.55
N ALA A 34 -19.03 7.26 -9.19
CA ALA A 34 -20.15 8.14 -8.92
C ALA A 34 -20.85 8.55 -10.24
N PRO A 35 -22.18 8.41 -10.35
CA PRO A 35 -22.91 8.67 -11.60
C PRO A 35 -22.87 10.15 -12.02
N ASP A 36 -22.73 11.07 -11.08
CA ASP A 36 -22.93 12.51 -11.35
C ASP A 36 -21.69 13.26 -11.84
N LYS A 37 -20.48 12.68 -11.66
CA LYS A 37 -19.19 13.29 -12.08
C LYS A 37 -18.22 12.35 -12.79
N GLY A 38 -18.51 11.05 -12.87
CA GLY A 38 -17.59 10.06 -13.44
C GLY A 38 -16.31 9.86 -12.63
N GLU A 39 -16.28 10.32 -11.37
CA GLU A 39 -15.14 10.13 -10.47
C GLU A 39 -15.09 8.67 -10.01
N THR A 40 -14.01 7.97 -10.37
CA THR A 40 -13.72 6.62 -9.87
C THR A 40 -13.11 6.72 -8.48
N ALA A 41 -13.70 6.04 -7.51
CA ALA A 41 -13.16 5.93 -6.16
C ALA A 41 -12.84 4.47 -5.81
N VAL A 42 -11.83 4.28 -4.97
CA VAL A 42 -11.46 2.98 -4.40
C VAL A 42 -11.82 2.98 -2.92
N ASP A 43 -12.45 1.90 -2.47
CA ASP A 43 -12.75 1.63 -1.07
C ASP A 43 -12.10 0.31 -0.63
N ILE A 44 -11.39 0.35 0.50
CA ILE A 44 -10.92 -0.84 1.21
C ILE A 44 -11.43 -0.79 2.65
N GLY A 45 -12.45 -1.62 2.94
CA GLY A 45 -12.94 -1.80 4.31
C GLY A 45 -13.36 -0.49 4.99
N GLY A 46 -14.09 0.37 4.28
CA GLY A 46 -14.63 1.64 4.76
C GLY A 46 -13.69 2.83 4.63
N VAL A 47 -12.51 2.66 4.03
CA VAL A 47 -11.57 3.74 3.73
C VAL A 47 -11.66 4.03 2.24
N ARG A 48 -12.29 5.16 1.91
CA ARG A 48 -12.55 5.57 0.53
C ARG A 48 -11.61 6.68 0.08
N LYS A 49 -11.06 6.56 -1.13
CA LYS A 49 -10.25 7.57 -1.79
C LYS A 49 -10.72 7.77 -3.23
N VAL A 50 -10.88 9.02 -3.64
CA VAL A 50 -11.15 9.38 -5.03
C VAL A 50 -9.85 9.31 -5.84
N LEU A 51 -9.90 8.65 -7.00
CA LEU A 51 -8.74 8.50 -7.88
C LEU A 51 -8.55 9.76 -8.72
N ILE A 52 -7.28 10.14 -8.89
CA ILE A 52 -6.88 11.22 -9.79
C ILE A 52 -6.25 10.56 -11.01
N PRO A 53 -6.70 10.87 -12.23
CA PRO A 53 -6.10 10.28 -13.42
C PRO A 53 -4.62 10.69 -13.55
N PRO A 54 -3.71 9.76 -13.89
CA PRO A 54 -2.30 10.07 -14.08
C PRO A 54 -2.11 10.96 -15.31
N LYS A 55 -1.08 11.81 -15.28
CA LYS A 55 -0.63 12.61 -16.43
C LYS A 55 0.02 11.72 -17.50
N VAL A 56 0.85 10.77 -17.06
CA VAL A 56 1.59 9.82 -17.89
C VAL A 56 1.31 8.42 -17.39
N LYS A 57 0.53 7.66 -18.18
CA LYS A 57 0.10 6.31 -17.82
C LYS A 57 1.26 5.31 -17.69
N GLU A 58 2.36 5.55 -18.40
CA GLU A 58 3.54 4.68 -18.41
C GLU A 58 4.29 4.67 -17.06
N TYR A 59 4.12 5.70 -16.23
CA TYR A 59 4.72 5.77 -14.90
C TYR A 59 3.87 5.12 -13.81
N VAL A 60 2.68 4.61 -14.16
CA VAL A 60 1.85 3.83 -13.23
C VAL A 60 2.26 2.36 -13.36
N PRO A 61 2.54 1.67 -12.25
CA PRO A 61 2.77 0.23 -12.26
C PRO A 61 1.56 -0.54 -12.81
N ILE A 62 1.84 -1.60 -13.58
CA ILE A 62 0.83 -2.49 -14.18
C ILE A 62 1.15 -3.93 -13.76
N ASP A 63 0.13 -4.75 -13.53
CA ASP A 63 0.21 -6.19 -13.23
C ASP A 63 0.84 -6.54 -11.86
N PHE A 64 0.74 -5.65 -10.87
CA PHE A 64 1.21 -5.92 -9.51
C PHE A 64 0.08 -6.37 -8.57
N LEU A 65 -1.14 -5.90 -8.79
CA LEU A 65 -2.37 -6.26 -8.07
C LEU A 65 -2.88 -7.63 -8.53
N PRO A 66 -2.81 -8.67 -7.68
CA PRO A 66 -3.44 -9.94 -8.01
C PRO A 66 -4.97 -9.82 -7.93
N ILE A 67 -5.66 -10.69 -8.68
CA ILE A 67 -7.13 -10.79 -8.67
C ILE A 67 -7.65 -11.10 -7.26
N GLU A 68 -6.91 -11.95 -6.53
CA GLU A 68 -7.18 -12.27 -5.13
C GLU A 68 -5.98 -11.84 -4.28
N CYS A 69 -6.23 -10.97 -3.30
CA CYS A 69 -5.23 -10.50 -2.35
C CYS A 69 -5.42 -11.20 -1.01
N ASP A 70 -4.31 -11.58 -0.37
CA ASP A 70 -4.31 -12.06 1.00
C ASP A 70 -4.84 -10.98 1.96
N GLN A 71 -5.53 -11.41 3.03
CA GLN A 71 -6.10 -10.49 4.03
C GLN A 71 -5.02 -9.62 4.71
N GLU A 72 -3.80 -10.13 4.87
CA GLU A 72 -2.68 -9.36 5.39
C GLU A 72 -2.29 -8.21 4.45
N THR A 73 -2.17 -8.49 3.15
CA THR A 73 -1.88 -7.48 2.13
C THR A 73 -3.00 -6.44 2.07
N LEU A 74 -4.26 -6.85 2.14
CA LEU A 74 -5.39 -5.92 2.16
C LEU A 74 -5.39 -5.03 3.40
N HIS A 75 -5.00 -5.57 4.56
CA HIS A 75 -4.86 -4.77 5.78
C HIS A 75 -3.75 -3.71 5.63
N GLN A 76 -2.62 -4.09 5.03
CA GLN A 76 -1.50 -3.19 4.76
C GLN A 76 -1.88 -2.11 3.73
N LEU A 77 -2.55 -2.48 2.63
CA LEU A 77 -3.05 -1.53 1.63
C LEU A 77 -4.08 -0.56 2.22
N ARG A 78 -4.99 -1.05 3.08
CA ARG A 78 -5.93 -0.20 3.82
C ARG A 78 -5.21 0.80 4.70
N TRP A 79 -4.17 0.37 5.43
CA TRP A 79 -3.36 1.26 6.26
C TRP A 79 -2.65 2.32 5.41
N MET A 80 -2.08 1.94 4.27
CA MET A 80 -1.46 2.90 3.35
C MET A 80 -2.47 3.92 2.83
N LEU A 81 -3.68 3.46 2.49
CA LEU A 81 -4.76 4.34 2.04
C LEU A 81 -5.15 5.36 3.12
N GLN A 82 -5.23 4.92 4.38
CA GLN A 82 -5.47 5.82 5.52
C GLN A 82 -4.35 6.85 5.69
N LYS A 83 -3.09 6.44 5.56
CA LYS A 83 -1.93 7.36 5.68
C LYS A 83 -1.89 8.38 4.56
N ASP A 84 -2.19 7.95 3.35
CA ASP A 84 -2.24 8.85 2.21
C ASP A 84 -3.38 9.88 2.30
N LEU A 85 -4.56 9.48 2.81
CA LEU A 85 -5.65 10.44 3.10
C LEU A 85 -5.27 11.48 4.15
N LEU A 86 -4.36 11.14 5.07
CA LEU A 86 -3.80 12.07 6.05
C LEU A 86 -2.62 12.89 5.52
N ALA A 87 -2.25 12.71 4.24
CA ALA A 87 -1.06 13.31 3.63
C ALA A 87 0.23 13.06 4.45
N GLN A 88 0.38 11.85 4.97
CA GLN A 88 1.56 11.43 5.73
C GLN A 88 2.47 10.52 4.90
N ASP A 89 3.77 10.72 5.04
CA ASP A 89 4.78 9.82 4.47
C ASP A 89 4.68 8.42 5.08
N MET A 90 4.96 7.42 4.24
CA MET A 90 4.88 6.01 4.62
C MET A 90 6.26 5.37 4.51
N PHE A 91 6.69 4.72 5.58
CA PHE A 91 7.92 3.93 5.59
C PHE A 91 7.61 2.46 5.86
N LEU A 92 7.87 1.60 4.87
CA LEU A 92 7.63 0.16 4.97
C LEU A 92 8.87 -0.55 5.52
N MET A 93 8.75 -1.18 6.68
CA MET A 93 9.84 -1.94 7.33
C MET A 93 9.51 -3.43 7.44
N GLY A 94 10.54 -4.27 7.43
CA GLY A 94 10.39 -5.71 7.57
C GLY A 94 11.58 -6.47 7.00
N ARG A 95 11.53 -7.81 7.10
CA ARG A 95 12.59 -8.71 6.62
C ARG A 95 13.02 -8.37 5.18
N PRO A 96 14.32 -8.51 4.85
CA PRO A 96 14.79 -8.30 3.48
C PRO A 96 14.01 -9.21 2.53
N GLY A 97 13.56 -8.64 1.40
CA GLY A 97 12.73 -9.36 0.44
C GLY A 97 11.89 -8.42 -0.46
N PRO A 98 11.30 -8.96 -1.52
CA PRO A 98 10.58 -8.19 -2.54
C PRO A 98 9.22 -7.67 -2.05
N LEU A 99 8.68 -8.22 -0.96
CA LEU A 99 7.32 -7.98 -0.49
C LEU A 99 7.01 -6.49 -0.31
N LYS A 100 7.89 -5.73 0.35
CA LYS A 100 7.69 -4.29 0.61
C LYS A 100 7.59 -3.48 -0.68
N ARG A 101 8.48 -3.77 -1.65
CA ARG A 101 8.44 -3.12 -2.97
C ARG A 101 7.17 -3.50 -3.71
N ARG A 102 6.82 -4.79 -3.73
CA ARG A 102 5.59 -5.28 -4.37
C ARG A 102 4.36 -4.58 -3.80
N LEU A 103 4.30 -4.42 -2.48
CA LEU A 103 3.20 -3.77 -1.80
C LEU A 103 3.08 -2.27 -2.15
N ALA A 104 4.20 -1.57 -2.25
CA ALA A 104 4.22 -0.19 -2.74
C ALA A 104 3.72 -0.10 -4.19
N MET A 105 4.18 -1.00 -5.09
CA MET A 105 3.72 -1.04 -6.47
C MET A 105 2.21 -1.35 -6.58
N GLN A 106 1.72 -2.30 -5.78
CA GLN A 106 0.29 -2.63 -5.67
C GLN A 106 -0.54 -1.43 -5.23
N PHE A 107 -0.06 -0.67 -4.25
CA PHE A 107 -0.74 0.54 -3.78
C PHE A 107 -0.80 1.65 -4.85
N LEU A 108 0.29 1.82 -5.61
CA LEU A 108 0.37 2.79 -6.68
C LEU A 108 -0.56 2.43 -7.85
N GLU A 109 -0.58 1.15 -8.24
CA GLU A 109 -1.52 0.63 -9.24
C GLU A 109 -2.97 0.80 -8.76
N LEU A 110 -3.26 0.48 -7.50
CA LEU A 110 -4.59 0.66 -6.90
C LEU A 110 -5.07 2.12 -6.97
N THR A 111 -4.16 3.05 -6.68
CA THR A 111 -4.48 4.48 -6.61
C THR A 111 -4.24 5.22 -7.92
N GLN A 112 -3.82 4.53 -8.98
CA GLN A 112 -3.49 5.07 -10.30
C GLN A 112 -2.48 6.22 -10.22
N ARG A 113 -1.45 6.05 -9.38
CA ARG A 113 -0.41 7.06 -9.16
C ARG A 113 0.89 6.72 -9.89
N GLU A 114 1.50 7.77 -10.40
CA GLU A 114 2.81 7.72 -11.02
C GLU A 114 3.89 7.51 -9.96
N MET A 115 4.96 6.80 -10.33
CA MET A 115 6.10 6.59 -9.45
C MET A 115 7.42 6.85 -10.15
N GLU A 116 8.36 7.36 -9.36
CA GLU A 116 9.78 7.42 -9.71
C GLU A 116 10.56 6.54 -8.74
N PHE A 117 11.48 5.74 -9.29
CA PHE A 117 12.33 4.88 -8.47
C PHE A 117 13.67 5.56 -8.20
N VAL A 118 13.93 5.79 -6.91
CA VAL A 118 15.22 6.31 -6.43
C VAL A 118 15.88 5.25 -5.55
N SER A 119 17.04 4.75 -5.99
CA SER A 119 17.86 3.83 -5.20
C SER A 119 18.82 4.62 -4.31
N LEU A 120 18.79 4.35 -3.01
CA LEU A 120 19.74 4.92 -2.05
C LEU A 120 20.85 3.90 -1.77
N SER A 121 22.09 4.30 -1.98
CA SER A 121 23.29 3.57 -1.59
C SER A 121 24.12 4.43 -0.61
N ARG A 122 25.19 3.85 -0.06
CA ARG A 122 26.13 4.60 0.79
C ARG A 122 26.79 5.78 0.05
N ASP A 123 26.89 5.67 -1.27
CA ASP A 123 27.54 6.66 -2.13
C ASP A 123 26.53 7.68 -2.69
N THR A 124 25.23 7.52 -2.42
CA THR A 124 24.22 8.51 -2.81
C THR A 124 24.38 9.76 -1.95
N THR A 125 24.72 10.88 -2.59
CA THR A 125 24.90 12.18 -1.94
C THR A 125 23.60 13.00 -2.00
N GLU A 126 23.50 14.03 -1.15
CA GLU A 126 22.38 14.99 -1.20
C GLU A 126 22.28 15.68 -2.57
N ALA A 127 23.41 15.89 -3.24
CA ALA A 127 23.44 16.46 -4.58
C ALA A 127 22.74 15.56 -5.60
N ASP A 128 22.89 14.23 -5.47
CA ASP A 128 22.21 13.25 -6.34
C ASP A 128 20.69 13.22 -6.14
N LEU A 129 20.21 13.62 -4.94
CA LEU A 129 18.78 13.69 -4.61
C LEU A 129 18.14 15.04 -4.96
N LYS A 130 18.93 16.11 -5.05
CA LYS A 130 18.41 17.44 -5.39
C LYS A 130 18.43 17.71 -6.89
N GLN A 131 19.47 17.26 -7.58
CA GLN A 131 19.70 17.59 -8.98
C GLN A 131 20.13 16.37 -9.78
N ARG A 132 19.31 16.01 -10.77
CA ARG A 132 19.69 15.02 -11.77
C ARG A 132 20.32 15.72 -12.96
N ARG A 133 21.59 15.42 -13.23
CA ARG A 133 22.28 15.91 -14.43
C ARG A 133 22.04 14.96 -15.59
N GLU A 134 21.23 15.38 -16.56
CA GLU A 134 21.02 14.64 -17.82
C GLU A 134 21.77 15.33 -18.96
N ILE A 135 22.54 14.56 -19.73
CA ILE A 135 23.19 15.07 -20.93
C ILE A 135 22.25 14.77 -22.10
N VAL A 136 21.59 15.81 -22.60
CA VAL A 136 20.71 15.71 -23.77
C VAL A 136 21.35 16.52 -24.89
N SER A 137 21.62 15.86 -26.02
CA SER A 137 22.18 16.51 -27.22
C SER A 137 23.44 17.36 -26.93
N SER A 138 24.41 16.76 -26.25
CA SER A 138 25.70 17.38 -25.88
C SER A 138 25.60 18.59 -24.93
N THR A 139 24.42 18.87 -24.38
CA THR A 139 24.20 19.93 -23.38
C THR A 139 23.81 19.30 -22.06
N ALA A 140 24.48 19.71 -20.97
CA ALA A 140 24.11 19.29 -19.63
C ALA A 140 22.85 20.05 -19.18
N LYS A 141 21.75 19.33 -19.01
CA LYS A 141 20.53 19.84 -18.37
C LYS A 141 20.50 19.38 -16.92
N TYR A 142 20.20 20.33 -16.04
CA TYR A 142 19.99 20.08 -14.63
C TYR A 142 18.47 20.07 -14.40
N ILE A 143 17.95 18.92 -13.96
CA ILE A 143 16.54 18.76 -13.60
C ILE A 143 16.50 18.75 -12.08
N ASP A 144 15.86 19.76 -11.49
CA ASP A 144 15.58 19.80 -10.05
C ASP A 144 14.43 18.82 -9.76
N GLN A 145 14.60 17.95 -8.76
CA GLN A 145 13.59 16.95 -8.34
C GLN A 145 12.56 17.53 -7.33
N GLY A 146 12.25 18.83 -7.42
CA GLY A 146 11.45 19.58 -6.44
C GLY A 146 10.08 20.05 -6.92
#